data_AF-A0A923Q616-F1
#
_entry.id   AF-A0A923Q616-F1
#
_cell.length_a   1.000
_cell.length_b   1.000
_cell.length_c   1.000
_cell.angle_alpha   90.00
_cell.angle_beta   90.00
_cell.angle_gamma   90.00
#
_symmetry.space_group_name_H-M   'P 1'
#
loop_
_entity.id
_entity.type
_entity.pdbx_description
1 polymer ?
#
loop_
_entity_poly.entity_id
_entity_poly.type
_entity_poly.pdbx_seq_one_letter_code
_entity_poly.pdbx_strand_id
1 'polypeptide(L)'
;AGNTGGCLAPTDANSTCNSCDGTGLKVCNPTSINLVNGLLTIQMKSSTAGSFTANSRVKYKITGTTSLGTDDGPAQNLSVNNPFYIRIKWSSLCALAGVSATTCLNFPANQTLSVGIDWNNDDVLDEKIDFKLVVNSVPGGAATEISTTCTAGIANTVQAEGICDYKMKRGDEKVYLIEFQPSTNTMATTQPDVKFDRVAMFYSEGAANAATINNKMPYVTLSVTSDTTGTTRPSISENKITGLKNGINYCFALGNMDQTGNILNYPKNAVLTDGTKVCAKPTPVVGLLDDKSCFIATATFGSQMAPEVVTFRQFRNQFLLTNSPGRAFVKAYYKFGPIAANWISESSVLKSISLGILWPLLLFVKLSLSIGLFQALLSVFAGMTFVSLVALRIKRRNRELAA
;
A
#
# COMPACT_ATOMS: atom_id res chain seq x y z
N ALA A 1 4.68 -0.87 -23.35
CA ALA A 1 5.88 -0.36 -22.66
C ALA A 1 5.67 1.10 -22.29
N GLY A 2 6.10 1.51 -21.10
CA GLY A 2 6.03 2.89 -20.64
C GLY A 2 7.42 3.53 -20.60
N ASN A 3 7.52 4.81 -20.99
CA ASN A 3 8.71 5.63 -20.74
C ASN A 3 8.30 6.99 -20.19
N THR A 4 8.93 7.43 -19.10
CA THR A 4 8.70 8.75 -18.48
C THR A 4 10.04 9.33 -18.07
N GLY A 5 10.33 10.56 -18.49
CA GLY A 5 11.58 11.22 -18.09
C GLY A 5 12.83 10.72 -18.84
N GLY A 6 13.92 11.47 -18.68
CA GLY A 6 15.15 11.36 -19.47
C GLY A 6 16.02 10.13 -19.20
N CYS A 7 15.49 8.92 -19.41
CA CYS A 7 16.30 7.70 -19.56
C CYS A 7 17.08 7.73 -20.89
N LEU A 8 17.97 8.72 -21.05
CA LEU A 8 18.73 8.97 -22.28
C LEU A 8 20.23 8.66 -22.13
N ALA A 9 20.73 8.28 -20.95
CA ALA A 9 22.18 8.12 -20.72
C ALA A 9 22.56 7.07 -19.64
N PRO A 10 23.79 6.50 -19.69
CA PRO A 10 24.08 5.08 -19.46
C PRO A 10 24.83 4.82 -18.15
N THR A 11 24.27 5.18 -17.00
CA THR A 11 24.94 4.83 -15.72
C THR A 11 25.02 3.32 -15.52
N ASP A 12 24.11 2.59 -16.15
CA ASP A 12 23.95 1.15 -16.09
C ASP A 12 23.41 0.69 -17.45
N ALA A 13 24.09 -0.24 -18.11
CA ALA A 13 23.72 -0.77 -19.43
C ALA A 13 22.44 -1.66 -19.38
N ASN A 14 21.48 -1.31 -18.53
CA ASN A 14 20.29 -2.09 -18.22
C ASN A 14 19.18 -1.86 -19.27
N SER A 15 18.47 -2.94 -19.60
CA SER A 15 17.32 -2.93 -20.53
C SER A 15 16.12 -2.15 -19.99
N THR A 16 16.06 -1.97 -18.67
CA THR A 16 15.06 -1.18 -17.95
C THR A 16 15.77 -0.13 -17.11
N CYS A 17 15.16 1.05 -16.99
CA CYS A 17 15.62 2.13 -16.11
C CYS A 17 14.48 2.49 -15.14
N ASN A 18 14.84 2.94 -13.95
CA ASN A 18 13.89 3.50 -12.99
C ASN A 18 13.98 5.03 -13.04
N SER A 19 12.96 5.70 -13.58
CA SER A 19 12.93 7.16 -13.65
C SER A 19 12.33 7.84 -12.40
N CYS A 20 12.02 7.07 -11.35
CA CYS A 20 11.50 7.58 -10.07
C CYS A 20 12.61 8.05 -9.10
N ASP A 21 13.85 8.25 -9.58
CA ASP A 21 15.01 8.65 -8.78
C ASP A 21 15.18 10.18 -8.63
N GLY A 22 14.21 10.97 -9.10
CA GLY A 22 14.25 12.44 -9.04
C GLY A 22 13.96 13.06 -7.67
N THR A 23 14.14 14.38 -7.57
CA THR A 23 13.67 15.20 -6.43
C THR A 23 12.26 15.71 -6.67
N GLY A 24 11.41 15.62 -5.64
CA GLY A 24 9.99 15.97 -5.69
C GLY A 24 9.10 14.89 -6.33
N LEU A 25 7.80 15.14 -6.33
CA LEU A 25 6.83 14.33 -7.07
C LEU A 25 6.79 14.80 -8.52
N LYS A 26 7.19 13.91 -9.42
CA LYS A 26 7.24 14.16 -10.87
C LYS A 26 6.75 12.92 -11.60
N VAL A 27 6.36 13.06 -12.86
CA VAL A 27 6.01 11.88 -13.66
C VAL A 27 7.20 10.91 -13.70
N CYS A 28 6.97 9.64 -13.37
CA CYS A 28 8.02 8.61 -13.36
C CYS A 28 7.46 7.20 -13.60
N ASN A 29 8.33 6.23 -13.85
CA ASN A 29 7.98 4.82 -14.02
C ASN A 29 9.15 3.97 -13.49
N PRO A 30 8.90 3.10 -12.48
CA PRO A 30 9.93 2.25 -11.89
C PRO A 30 10.42 1.13 -12.83
N THR A 31 9.62 0.84 -13.86
CA THR A 31 9.82 -0.23 -14.85
C THR A 31 9.91 0.34 -16.26
N SER A 32 10.35 1.60 -16.41
CA SER A 32 10.48 2.19 -17.74
C SER A 32 11.50 1.45 -18.59
N ILE A 33 11.21 1.41 -19.88
CA ILE A 33 12.12 0.87 -20.87
C ILE A 33 13.24 1.89 -21.17
N ASN A 34 14.49 1.43 -21.22
CA ASN A 34 15.56 2.24 -21.78
C ASN A 34 15.37 2.29 -23.31
N LEU A 35 15.14 3.47 -23.89
CA LEU A 35 14.82 3.56 -25.32
C LEU A 35 16.02 3.29 -26.24
N VAL A 36 17.24 3.55 -25.78
CA VAL A 36 18.46 3.40 -26.59
C VAL A 36 18.97 1.96 -26.53
N ASN A 37 19.03 1.39 -25.33
CA ASN A 37 19.64 0.08 -25.09
C ASN A 37 18.63 -1.02 -24.71
N GLY A 38 17.36 -0.68 -24.50
CA GLY A 38 16.32 -1.65 -24.17
C GLY A 38 16.18 -2.67 -25.29
N LEU A 39 16.22 -3.94 -24.91
CA LEU A 39 16.16 -5.05 -25.84
C LEU A 39 14.87 -5.84 -25.61
N LEU A 40 13.97 -5.81 -26.57
CA LEU A 40 12.84 -6.72 -26.63
C LEU A 40 13.35 -8.06 -27.15
N THR A 41 13.38 -9.07 -26.28
CA THR A 41 13.76 -10.44 -26.66
C THR A 41 12.52 -11.31 -26.72
N ILE A 42 12.23 -11.88 -27.88
CA ILE A 42 11.12 -12.81 -28.06
C ILE A 42 11.72 -14.16 -28.45
N GLN A 43 11.44 -15.19 -27.65
CA GLN A 43 11.80 -16.56 -27.94
C GLN A 43 10.69 -17.20 -28.76
N MET A 44 11.06 -17.84 -29.87
CA MET A 44 10.14 -18.50 -30.78
C MET A 44 10.65 -19.88 -31.15
N LYS A 45 9.75 -20.73 -31.63
CA LYS A 45 10.04 -22.06 -32.14
C LYS A 45 9.13 -22.29 -33.35
N SER A 46 9.72 -22.75 -34.44
CA SER A 46 8.97 -23.20 -35.61
C SER A 46 8.90 -24.72 -35.63
N SER A 47 7.71 -25.22 -35.94
CA SER A 47 7.46 -26.67 -36.13
C SER A 47 7.51 -27.09 -37.59
N THR A 48 7.72 -26.14 -38.50
CA THR A 48 7.69 -26.37 -39.95
C THR A 48 8.97 -27.08 -40.40
N ALA A 49 8.84 -28.35 -40.78
CA ALA A 49 9.97 -29.17 -41.16
C ALA A 49 10.46 -28.88 -42.60
N GLY A 50 11.78 -28.79 -42.79
CA GLY A 50 12.41 -28.79 -44.13
C GLY A 50 12.50 -27.44 -44.85
N SER A 51 12.06 -26.33 -44.23
CA SER A 51 11.98 -25.02 -44.90
C SER A 51 13.15 -24.07 -44.64
N PHE A 52 14.04 -24.37 -43.69
CA PHE A 52 15.18 -23.48 -43.39
C PHE A 52 16.34 -23.71 -44.35
N THR A 53 16.70 -22.63 -45.06
CA THR A 53 17.88 -22.56 -45.91
C THR A 53 19.02 -21.86 -45.17
N ALA A 54 20.23 -21.89 -45.73
CA ALA A 54 21.35 -21.09 -45.22
C ALA A 54 21.07 -19.57 -45.25
N ASN A 55 20.07 -19.15 -46.05
CA ASN A 55 19.65 -17.76 -46.18
C ASN A 55 18.47 -17.40 -45.28
N SER A 56 17.88 -18.34 -44.54
CA SER A 56 16.77 -18.02 -43.66
C SER A 56 17.21 -17.05 -42.55
N ARG A 57 16.45 -15.97 -42.36
CA ARG A 57 16.74 -14.93 -41.36
C ARG A 57 15.50 -14.67 -40.51
N VAL A 58 15.74 -14.40 -39.22
CA VAL A 58 14.69 -13.91 -38.32
C VAL A 58 14.57 -12.41 -38.55
N LYS A 59 13.36 -11.96 -38.88
CA LYS A 59 13.06 -10.56 -39.20
C LYS A 59 11.79 -10.11 -38.51
N TYR A 60 11.57 -8.80 -38.48
CA TYR A 60 10.36 -8.21 -37.93
C TYR A 60 9.84 -7.06 -38.78
N LYS A 61 8.56 -6.73 -38.60
CA LYS A 61 7.86 -5.68 -39.32
C LYS A 61 6.87 -4.97 -38.41
N ILE A 62 6.66 -3.68 -38.64
CA ILE A 62 5.61 -2.90 -38.00
C ILE A 62 4.53 -2.55 -39.04
N THR A 63 3.26 -2.43 -38.61
CA THR A 63 2.16 -1.99 -39.49
C THR A 63 2.54 -0.79 -40.36
N GLY A 64 2.26 -0.88 -41.66
CA GLY A 64 2.49 0.22 -42.60
C GLY A 64 3.93 0.38 -43.11
N THR A 65 4.88 -0.45 -42.66
CA THR A 65 6.26 -0.43 -43.15
C THR A 65 6.46 -1.36 -44.35
N THR A 66 7.35 -1.02 -45.28
CA THR A 66 7.71 -1.87 -46.43
C THR A 66 9.01 -2.62 -46.20
N SER A 67 9.94 -2.04 -45.45
CA SER A 67 11.19 -2.68 -45.04
C SER A 67 11.00 -3.57 -43.82
N LEU A 68 11.70 -4.71 -43.81
CA LEU A 68 11.82 -5.56 -42.64
C LEU A 68 13.01 -5.11 -41.77
N GLY A 69 12.82 -5.11 -40.46
CA GLY A 69 13.91 -5.04 -39.49
C GLY A 69 14.58 -6.40 -39.30
N THR A 70 15.86 -6.40 -38.97
CA THR A 70 16.66 -7.60 -38.71
C THR A 70 16.98 -7.73 -37.22
N ASP A 71 17.20 -8.96 -36.74
CA ASP A 71 17.67 -9.22 -35.37
C ASP A 71 18.91 -8.35 -35.02
N ASP A 72 18.83 -7.60 -33.92
CA ASP A 72 19.91 -6.72 -33.42
C ASP A 72 21.02 -7.50 -32.68
N GLY A 73 20.94 -8.84 -32.64
CA GLY A 73 21.95 -9.71 -32.02
C GLY A 73 22.77 -10.55 -33.02
N PRO A 74 23.65 -11.44 -32.52
CA PRO A 74 24.45 -12.33 -33.37
C PRO A 74 23.60 -13.23 -34.24
N ALA A 75 24.09 -13.53 -35.45
CA ALA A 75 23.47 -14.48 -36.36
C ALA A 75 23.21 -15.83 -35.69
N GLN A 76 22.07 -16.43 -36.01
CA GLN A 76 21.62 -17.70 -35.44
C GLN A 76 21.37 -18.71 -36.55
N ASN A 77 21.73 -19.97 -36.30
CA ASN A 77 21.39 -21.07 -37.18
C ASN A 77 20.00 -21.57 -36.82
N LEU A 78 19.05 -21.41 -37.74
CA LEU A 78 17.67 -21.85 -37.55
C LEU A 78 17.55 -23.35 -37.79
N SER A 79 16.82 -24.02 -36.91
CA SER A 79 16.53 -25.44 -37.05
C SER A 79 15.14 -25.76 -36.51
N VAL A 80 14.52 -26.75 -37.14
CA VAL A 80 13.16 -27.18 -36.82
C VAL A 80 13.10 -27.62 -35.37
N ASN A 81 12.05 -27.20 -34.68
CA ASN A 81 11.77 -27.50 -33.29
C ASN A 81 12.77 -27.01 -32.24
N ASN A 82 13.80 -26.26 -32.64
CA ASN A 82 14.74 -25.64 -31.72
C ASN A 82 14.36 -24.17 -31.48
N PRO A 83 14.52 -23.67 -30.24
CA PRO A 83 14.22 -22.28 -29.94
C PRO A 83 15.23 -21.35 -30.62
N PHE A 84 14.72 -20.26 -31.20
CA PHE A 84 15.51 -19.14 -31.67
C PHE A 84 14.97 -17.85 -31.05
N TYR A 85 15.79 -16.81 -31.07
CA TYR A 85 15.45 -15.51 -30.48
C TYR A 85 15.37 -14.45 -31.56
N ILE A 86 14.45 -13.52 -31.42
CA ILE A 86 14.63 -12.20 -32.01
C ILE A 86 14.94 -11.22 -30.89
N ARG A 87 15.93 -10.36 -31.11
CA ARG A 87 16.28 -9.27 -30.22
C ARG A 87 16.09 -7.98 -31.00
N ILE A 88 15.20 -7.14 -30.51
CA ILE A 88 14.85 -5.88 -31.16
C ILE A 88 15.18 -4.77 -30.17
N LYS A 89 16.11 -3.89 -30.54
CA LYS A 89 16.35 -2.67 -29.77
C LYS A 89 15.14 -1.76 -29.94
N TRP A 90 14.73 -1.12 -28.85
CA TRP A 90 13.67 -0.13 -28.91
C TRP A 90 14.00 1.00 -29.89
N SER A 91 15.25 1.45 -29.95
CA SER A 91 15.70 2.44 -30.94
C SER A 91 15.46 2.01 -32.39
N SER A 92 15.72 0.74 -32.71
CA SER A 92 15.51 0.16 -34.04
C SER A 92 14.02 0.05 -34.37
N LEU A 93 13.20 -0.32 -33.39
CA LEU A 93 11.74 -0.37 -33.52
C LEU A 93 11.13 1.04 -33.74
N CYS A 94 11.60 2.03 -32.98
CA CYS A 94 11.16 3.42 -33.09
C CYS A 94 11.55 4.03 -34.44
N ALA A 95 12.79 3.77 -34.90
CA ALA A 95 13.24 4.18 -36.23
C ALA A 95 12.38 3.56 -37.34
N LEU A 96 12.06 2.26 -37.23
CA LEU A 96 11.20 1.56 -38.20
C LEU A 96 9.77 2.12 -38.20
N ALA A 97 9.26 2.56 -37.06
CA ALA A 97 7.97 3.24 -36.94
C ALA A 97 7.97 4.70 -37.42
N GLY A 98 9.09 5.20 -37.97
CA GLY A 98 9.20 6.57 -38.46
C GLY A 98 9.29 7.65 -37.37
N VAL A 99 9.62 7.27 -36.13
CA VAL A 99 9.80 8.19 -35.01
C VAL A 99 11.27 8.22 -34.57
N SER A 100 11.63 9.21 -33.74
CA SER A 100 13.01 9.36 -33.25
C SER A 100 13.49 8.11 -32.51
N ALA A 101 14.63 7.56 -32.93
CA ALA A 101 15.26 6.39 -32.32
C ALA A 101 15.74 6.63 -30.88
N THR A 102 15.93 7.90 -30.47
CA THR A 102 16.44 8.25 -29.15
C THR A 102 15.33 8.55 -28.14
N THR A 103 14.25 9.19 -28.60
CA THR A 103 13.18 9.67 -27.71
C THR A 103 11.88 8.89 -27.85
N CYS A 104 11.67 8.23 -29.00
CA CYS A 104 10.47 7.45 -29.33
C CYS A 104 9.14 8.13 -28.96
N LEU A 105 9.11 9.46 -29.02
CA LEU A 105 7.92 10.24 -28.72
C LEU A 105 6.90 10.07 -29.83
N ASN A 106 5.62 10.08 -29.45
CA ASN A 106 4.48 9.95 -30.37
C ASN A 106 4.53 8.66 -31.19
N PHE A 107 4.94 7.55 -30.58
CA PHE A 107 4.84 6.24 -31.21
C PHE A 107 3.40 6.02 -31.71
N PRO A 108 3.20 5.63 -32.98
CA PRO A 108 1.86 5.53 -33.55
C PRO A 108 0.96 4.57 -32.75
N ALA A 109 -0.34 4.89 -32.66
CA ALA A 109 -1.31 4.01 -32.03
C ALA A 109 -1.61 2.78 -32.91
N ASN A 110 -2.19 1.73 -32.33
CA ASN A 110 -2.65 0.52 -33.03
C ASN A 110 -1.59 -0.19 -33.90
N GLN A 111 -0.33 -0.12 -33.51
CA GLN A 111 0.74 -0.80 -34.24
C GLN A 111 0.74 -2.30 -33.95
N THR A 112 0.97 -3.10 -34.98
CA THR A 112 1.20 -4.54 -34.88
C THR A 112 2.63 -4.83 -35.26
N LEU A 113 3.35 -5.49 -34.36
CA LEU A 113 4.67 -6.04 -34.59
C LEU A 113 4.52 -7.48 -35.08
N SER A 114 4.81 -7.70 -36.35
CA SER A 114 4.96 -9.05 -36.90
C SER A 114 6.40 -9.49 -36.72
N VAL A 115 6.62 -10.60 -36.02
CA VAL A 115 7.93 -11.25 -35.88
C VAL A 115 7.89 -12.59 -36.57
N GLY A 116 8.87 -12.88 -37.40
CA GLY A 116 8.85 -14.10 -38.17
C GLY A 116 10.17 -14.51 -38.78
N ILE A 117 10.07 -15.52 -39.63
CA ILE A 117 11.18 -16.03 -40.43
C ILE A 117 10.91 -15.68 -41.89
N ASP A 118 11.94 -15.12 -42.52
CA ASP A 118 12.06 -14.95 -43.95
C ASP A 118 12.94 -16.10 -44.47
N TRP A 119 12.36 -17.08 -45.16
CA TRP A 119 13.02 -18.33 -45.52
C TRP A 119 14.04 -18.18 -46.63
N ASN A 120 13.77 -17.31 -47.60
CA ASN A 120 14.52 -17.14 -48.85
C ASN A 120 15.23 -15.77 -48.93
N ASN A 121 15.10 -14.92 -47.92
CA ASN A 121 15.61 -13.57 -47.84
C ASN A 121 15.06 -12.64 -48.94
N ASP A 122 13.76 -12.77 -49.25
CA ASP A 122 13.04 -11.93 -50.23
C ASP A 122 12.31 -10.73 -49.59
N ASP A 123 12.54 -10.50 -48.29
CA ASP A 123 11.89 -9.46 -47.49
C ASP A 123 10.38 -9.68 -47.25
N VAL A 124 9.93 -10.94 -47.32
CA VAL A 124 8.60 -11.38 -46.89
C VAL A 124 8.74 -12.31 -45.68
N LEU A 125 7.81 -12.19 -44.73
CA LEU A 125 7.73 -13.12 -43.60
C LEU A 125 6.85 -14.30 -43.98
N ASP A 126 7.47 -15.47 -44.17
CA ASP A 126 6.78 -16.73 -44.51
C ASP A 126 6.02 -17.31 -43.32
N GLU A 127 6.65 -17.27 -42.14
CA GLU A 127 6.08 -17.73 -40.88
C GLU A 127 6.19 -16.61 -39.86
N LYS A 128 5.08 -16.19 -39.26
CA LYS A 128 5.07 -15.04 -38.34
C LYS A 128 4.07 -15.17 -37.19
N ILE A 129 4.34 -14.41 -36.13
CA ILE A 129 3.44 -14.14 -35.01
C ILE A 129 3.27 -12.63 -34.91
N ASP A 130 2.02 -12.19 -34.72
CA ASP A 130 1.65 -10.79 -34.63
C ASP A 130 1.39 -10.39 -33.17
N PHE A 131 2.02 -9.29 -32.73
CA PHE A 131 1.89 -8.73 -31.39
C PHE A 131 1.32 -7.30 -31.48
N LYS A 132 0.26 -6.98 -30.73
CA LYS A 132 -0.20 -5.59 -30.59
C LYS A 132 0.82 -4.81 -29.75
N LEU A 133 1.40 -3.77 -30.33
CA LEU A 133 2.28 -2.84 -29.62
C LEU A 133 1.49 -1.68 -29.05
N VAL A 134 1.66 -1.46 -27.75
CA VAL A 134 1.14 -0.29 -27.05
C VAL A 134 2.31 0.38 -26.33
N VAL A 135 2.61 1.60 -26.73
CA VAL A 135 3.73 2.39 -26.19
C VAL A 135 3.15 3.69 -25.64
N ASN A 136 3.43 3.98 -24.38
CA ASN A 136 3.12 5.28 -23.79
C ASN A 136 4.40 5.97 -23.36
N SER A 137 4.70 7.11 -23.98
CA SER A 137 5.86 7.93 -23.67
C SER A 137 5.41 9.27 -23.11
N VAL A 138 5.90 9.65 -21.94
CA VAL A 138 5.69 10.97 -21.34
C VAL A 138 7.00 11.76 -21.38
N PRO A 139 7.06 12.92 -22.07
CA PRO A 139 8.29 13.70 -22.22
C PRO A 139 8.90 14.11 -20.88
N GLY A 140 10.21 13.88 -20.71
CA GLY A 140 11.00 14.44 -19.62
C GLY A 140 11.17 15.94 -19.82
N GLY A 141 10.34 16.74 -19.15
CA GLY A 141 10.21 18.17 -19.44
C GLY A 141 8.78 18.70 -19.39
N ALA A 142 7.78 17.83 -19.18
CA ALA A 142 6.52 18.22 -18.53
C ALA A 142 6.82 18.58 -17.05
N ALA A 143 7.65 19.61 -16.90
CA ALA A 143 8.27 20.09 -15.67
C ALA A 143 7.31 21.05 -14.99
N THR A 144 6.13 20.55 -14.65
CA THR A 144 5.22 21.14 -13.69
C THR A 144 4.03 20.20 -13.71
N GLU A 145 3.83 19.49 -12.60
CA GLU A 145 2.49 19.38 -12.08
C GLU A 145 1.44 19.08 -13.17
N ILE A 146 1.27 17.82 -13.58
CA ILE A 146 -0.13 17.41 -13.79
C ILE A 146 -0.70 17.35 -12.38
N SER A 147 -0.93 18.53 -11.83
CA SER A 147 -1.41 18.70 -10.50
C SER A 147 -2.83 19.13 -10.65
N THR A 148 -3.66 18.38 -9.97
CA THR A 148 -5.09 18.55 -10.09
C THR A 148 -5.42 19.86 -9.36
N THR A 149 -5.73 20.93 -10.11
CA THR A 149 -6.29 22.15 -9.50
C THR A 149 -7.73 21.86 -9.13
N CYS A 150 -7.95 21.50 -7.89
CA CYS A 150 -9.27 21.12 -7.41
C CYS A 150 -9.94 22.33 -6.81
N THR A 151 -10.79 22.99 -7.59
CA THR A 151 -11.59 24.11 -7.09
C THR A 151 -12.80 23.53 -6.36
N ALA A 152 -12.85 23.68 -5.04
CA ALA A 152 -14.03 23.33 -4.26
C ALA A 152 -15.24 24.14 -4.78
N GLY A 153 -16.33 23.45 -5.16
CA GLY A 153 -17.61 24.09 -5.48
C GLY A 153 -17.85 24.51 -6.93
N ILE A 154 -16.98 24.17 -7.90
CA ILE A 154 -17.26 24.41 -9.32
C ILE A 154 -17.49 23.08 -10.04
N ALA A 155 -18.72 22.84 -10.48
CA ALA A 155 -19.03 21.80 -11.43
C ALA A 155 -18.35 22.13 -12.78
N ASN A 156 -17.50 21.23 -13.25
CA ASN A 156 -17.17 21.02 -14.66
C ASN A 156 -17.01 22.28 -15.52
N THR A 157 -15.81 22.84 -15.54
CA THR A 157 -15.26 23.44 -16.74
C THR A 157 -13.78 23.07 -16.79
N VAL A 158 -13.45 22.20 -17.76
CA VAL A 158 -12.15 21.73 -18.26
C VAL A 158 -10.90 22.10 -17.41
N GLN A 159 -10.08 21.08 -17.11
CA GLN A 159 -8.67 21.13 -16.63
C GLN A 159 -8.43 20.75 -15.16
N ALA A 160 -8.56 19.46 -14.84
CA ALA A 160 -7.67 18.83 -13.87
C ALA A 160 -7.79 17.30 -14.00
N GLU A 161 -6.74 16.60 -14.41
CA GLU A 161 -6.68 15.13 -14.35
C GLU A 161 -5.99 14.72 -13.04
N GLY A 162 -6.57 13.78 -12.27
CA GLY A 162 -5.96 13.25 -11.04
C GLY A 162 -6.88 13.13 -9.83
N ILE A 163 -6.28 12.96 -8.65
CA ILE A 163 -6.97 12.71 -7.38
C ILE A 163 -7.07 14.02 -6.61
N CYS A 164 -8.30 14.51 -6.47
CA CYS A 164 -8.55 15.88 -6.05
C CYS A 164 -8.68 16.08 -4.55
N ASP A 165 -9.40 15.17 -3.92
CA ASP A 165 -9.61 15.19 -2.49
C ASP A 165 -9.54 13.75 -1.99
N TYR A 166 -8.96 13.61 -0.82
CA TYR A 166 -8.88 12.36 -0.10
C TYR A 166 -8.53 12.63 1.34
N LYS A 167 -8.93 11.71 2.21
CA LYS A 167 -8.58 11.75 3.62
C LYS A 167 -8.04 10.42 4.07
N MET A 168 -7.12 10.49 5.02
CA MET A 168 -6.52 9.33 5.65
C MET A 168 -7.14 9.14 7.03
N LYS A 169 -7.73 7.97 7.24
CA LYS A 169 -8.34 7.58 8.51
C LYS A 169 -7.45 6.54 9.19
N ARG A 170 -7.09 6.81 10.44
CA ARG A 170 -6.28 5.89 11.25
C ARG A 170 -7.00 4.56 11.51
N GLY A 171 -6.22 3.49 11.61
CA GLY A 171 -6.61 2.19 12.13
C GLY A 171 -5.47 1.56 12.95
N ASP A 172 -5.71 0.34 13.44
CA ASP A 172 -4.68 -0.45 14.13
C ASP A 172 -3.68 -1.01 13.13
N GLU A 173 -2.42 -0.57 13.21
CA GLU A 173 -1.32 -0.96 12.31
C GLU A 173 -1.63 -0.71 10.82
N LYS A 174 -2.60 0.18 10.55
CA LYS A 174 -3.12 0.47 9.20
C LYS A 174 -3.68 1.88 9.07
N VAL A 175 -3.74 2.36 7.84
CA VAL A 175 -4.42 3.61 7.47
C VAL A 175 -5.39 3.29 6.33
N TYR A 176 -6.57 3.90 6.40
CA TYR A 176 -7.61 3.80 5.39
C TYR A 176 -7.68 5.09 4.58
N LEU A 177 -7.68 4.95 3.27
CA LEU A 177 -8.05 5.99 2.34
C LEU A 177 -9.58 6.10 2.31
N ILE A 178 -10.09 7.25 2.69
CA ILE A 178 -11.50 7.60 2.69
C ILE A 178 -11.72 8.87 1.86
N GLU A 179 -12.97 9.11 1.45
CA GLU A 179 -13.33 10.30 0.67
C GLU A 179 -12.49 10.47 -0.61
N PHE A 180 -12.14 9.36 -1.27
CA PHE A 180 -11.41 9.37 -2.54
C PHE A 180 -12.27 10.02 -3.64
N GLN A 181 -11.85 11.19 -4.12
CA GLN A 181 -12.54 11.96 -5.15
C GLN A 181 -11.64 12.17 -6.38
N PRO A 182 -11.77 11.33 -7.42
CA PRO A 182 -11.13 11.59 -8.70
C PRO A 182 -11.82 12.75 -9.41
N SER A 183 -11.07 13.51 -10.21
CA SER A 183 -11.59 14.69 -10.91
C SER A 183 -12.51 14.37 -12.09
N THR A 184 -12.27 13.26 -12.79
CA THR A 184 -12.97 12.84 -14.01
C THR A 184 -13.38 11.37 -13.97
N ASN A 185 -14.34 10.98 -14.83
CA ASN A 185 -14.76 9.59 -14.99
C ASN A 185 -13.72 8.76 -15.77
N THR A 186 -12.89 9.43 -16.56
CA THR A 186 -11.74 8.86 -17.26
C THR A 186 -10.49 9.56 -16.77
N MET A 187 -9.61 8.84 -16.08
CA MET A 187 -8.27 9.34 -15.79
C MET A 187 -7.47 9.17 -17.08
N ALA A 188 -7.53 10.20 -17.93
CA ALA A 188 -6.98 10.14 -19.27
C ALA A 188 -5.48 9.86 -19.21
N THR A 189 -5.04 8.94 -20.06
CA THR A 189 -3.64 8.80 -20.39
C THR A 189 -3.41 9.52 -21.70
N THR A 190 -2.17 9.88 -21.99
CA THR A 190 -1.77 10.48 -23.27
C THR A 190 -2.00 9.57 -24.49
N GLN A 191 -2.42 8.31 -24.29
CA GLN A 191 -2.60 7.31 -25.34
C GLN A 191 -4.00 6.65 -25.28
N PRO A 192 -4.79 6.65 -26.37
CA PRO A 192 -6.18 6.16 -26.36
C PRO A 192 -6.36 4.70 -25.92
N ASP A 193 -5.36 3.85 -26.22
CA ASP A 193 -5.37 2.42 -25.89
C ASP A 193 -4.90 2.11 -24.47
N VAL A 194 -4.33 3.08 -23.75
CA VAL A 194 -3.78 2.87 -22.40
C VAL A 194 -4.78 3.36 -21.37
N LYS A 195 -5.29 2.42 -20.58
CA LYS A 195 -6.24 2.75 -19.51
C LYS A 195 -5.50 3.06 -18.21
N PHE A 196 -6.17 3.83 -17.37
CA PHE A 196 -5.83 3.91 -15.96
C PHE A 196 -6.04 2.55 -15.29
N ASP A 197 -5.10 2.15 -14.42
CA ASP A 197 -5.07 0.80 -13.82
C ASP A 197 -5.10 0.86 -12.28
N ARG A 198 -4.19 1.64 -11.69
CA ARG A 198 -3.91 1.62 -10.24
C ARG A 198 -3.63 3.02 -9.69
N VAL A 199 -3.71 3.19 -8.37
CA VAL A 199 -3.21 4.39 -7.67
C VAL A 199 -1.92 4.05 -6.95
N ALA A 200 -0.85 4.79 -7.21
CA ALA A 200 0.37 4.73 -6.41
C ALA A 200 0.23 5.63 -5.17
N MET A 201 0.38 5.07 -3.97
CA MET A 201 0.32 5.78 -2.70
C MET A 201 1.69 5.80 -2.04
N PHE A 202 2.41 6.91 -2.22
CA PHE A 202 3.68 7.18 -1.56
C PHE A 202 3.44 7.58 -0.12
N TYR A 203 4.36 7.22 0.77
CA TYR A 203 4.26 7.59 2.18
C TYR A 203 5.61 7.93 2.80
N SER A 204 5.57 8.78 3.83
CA SER A 204 6.73 9.13 4.64
C SER A 204 6.43 8.96 6.12
N GLU A 205 7.39 8.39 6.84
CA GLU A 205 7.36 8.17 8.28
C GLU A 205 7.80 9.43 9.02
N GLY A 206 7.01 9.87 10.02
CA GLY A 206 7.37 10.99 10.90
C GLY A 206 7.21 12.38 10.28
N ALA A 207 6.70 12.50 9.05
CA ALA A 207 6.48 13.78 8.40
C ALA A 207 5.31 14.56 9.04
N ALA A 208 5.39 15.89 9.03
CA ALA A 208 4.29 16.77 9.48
C ALA A 208 3.21 16.95 8.40
N ASN A 209 3.61 16.82 7.13
CA ASN A 209 2.76 16.91 5.96
C ASN A 209 3.38 16.07 4.82
N ALA A 210 2.69 15.99 3.69
CA ALA A 210 3.15 15.22 2.53
C ALA A 210 4.01 16.03 1.54
N ALA A 211 4.34 17.29 1.83
CA ALA A 211 5.07 18.17 0.90
C ALA A 211 6.53 17.74 0.66
N THR A 212 7.11 16.96 1.57
CA THR A 212 8.49 16.43 1.44
C THR A 212 8.56 15.08 0.73
N ILE A 213 7.40 14.47 0.44
CA ILE A 213 7.33 13.21 -0.30
C ILE A 213 7.83 13.43 -1.72
N ASN A 214 8.57 12.46 -2.24
CA ASN A 214 9.12 12.46 -3.57
C ASN A 214 9.13 11.04 -4.14
N ASN A 215 9.50 10.92 -5.41
CA ASN A 215 9.49 9.65 -6.13
C ASN A 215 10.44 8.56 -5.57
N LYS A 216 11.41 8.92 -4.70
CA LYS A 216 12.29 7.94 -4.02
C LYS A 216 11.66 7.26 -2.82
N MET A 217 10.56 7.81 -2.31
CA MET A 217 9.89 7.27 -1.14
C MET A 217 9.19 5.94 -1.47
N PRO A 218 9.06 5.03 -0.50
CA PRO A 218 8.29 3.81 -0.70
C PRO A 218 6.83 4.14 -1.01
N TYR A 219 6.22 3.33 -1.85
CA TYR A 219 4.80 3.43 -2.18
C TYR A 219 4.15 2.06 -2.26
N VAL A 220 2.83 2.05 -2.10
CA VAL A 220 1.98 0.87 -2.33
C VAL A 220 1.02 1.16 -3.49
N THR A 221 0.65 0.14 -4.25
CA THR A 221 -0.36 0.29 -5.30
C THR A 221 -1.74 -0.11 -4.79
N LEU A 222 -2.73 0.74 -5.02
CA LEU A 222 -4.13 0.45 -4.73
C LEU A 222 -4.86 0.13 -6.03
N SER A 223 -5.55 -1.01 -6.05
CA SER A 223 -6.35 -1.43 -7.21
C SER A 223 -7.62 -0.60 -7.31
N VAL A 224 -7.97 -0.25 -8.54
CA VAL A 224 -9.17 0.52 -8.83
C VAL A 224 -10.18 -0.36 -9.55
N THR A 225 -11.41 -0.31 -9.07
CA THR A 225 -12.57 -0.87 -9.75
C THR A 225 -13.02 0.16 -10.77
N SER A 226 -12.51 0.06 -12.00
CA SER A 226 -13.00 0.86 -13.11
C SER A 226 -14.25 0.19 -13.69
N ASP A 227 -15.34 0.94 -13.85
CA ASP A 227 -16.36 0.58 -14.82
C ASP A 227 -15.77 0.74 -16.23
N THR A 228 -15.75 -0.36 -17.00
CA THR A 228 -15.23 -0.41 -18.37
C THR A 228 -15.93 0.54 -19.34
N THR A 229 -17.06 1.13 -18.96
CA THR A 229 -17.87 2.02 -19.81
C THR A 229 -17.49 3.51 -19.69
N GLY A 230 -16.65 3.91 -18.73
CA GLY A 230 -16.24 5.31 -18.53
C GLY A 230 -17.36 6.25 -18.08
N THR A 231 -18.51 5.70 -17.66
CA THR A 231 -19.70 6.47 -17.25
C THR A 231 -19.72 6.80 -15.75
N THR A 232 -18.99 6.05 -14.93
CA THR A 232 -18.94 6.22 -13.47
C THR A 232 -17.54 6.57 -12.98
N ARG A 233 -17.45 7.27 -11.84
CA ARG A 233 -16.17 7.64 -11.23
C ARG A 233 -15.44 6.38 -10.72
N PRO A 234 -14.12 6.25 -10.96
CA PRO A 234 -13.36 5.11 -10.46
C PRO A 234 -13.39 5.04 -8.93
N SER A 235 -13.53 3.83 -8.39
CA SER A 235 -13.51 3.57 -6.94
C SER A 235 -12.37 2.62 -6.58
N ILE A 236 -11.84 2.72 -5.36
CA ILE A 236 -10.73 1.86 -4.92
C ILE A 236 -11.28 0.60 -4.27
N SER A 237 -10.86 -0.58 -4.74
CA SER A 237 -11.27 -1.86 -4.16
C SER A 237 -10.59 -2.14 -2.82
N GLU A 238 -9.31 -1.80 -2.70
CA GLU A 238 -8.52 -1.94 -1.48
C GLU A 238 -8.09 -0.57 -0.96
N ASN A 239 -8.89 0.01 -0.08
CA ASN A 239 -8.67 1.37 0.41
C ASN A 239 -7.79 1.44 1.67
N LYS A 240 -6.88 0.48 1.89
CA LYS A 240 -6.07 0.43 3.11
C LYS A 240 -4.62 0.06 2.85
N ILE A 241 -3.72 0.65 3.65
CA ILE A 241 -2.33 0.22 3.81
C ILE A 241 -2.17 -0.43 5.18
N THR A 242 -1.47 -1.56 5.23
CA THR A 242 -1.23 -2.34 6.45
C THR A 242 0.27 -2.47 6.74
N GLY A 243 0.64 -2.93 7.94
CA GLY A 243 2.04 -3.07 8.33
C GLY A 243 2.69 -1.76 8.80
N LEU A 244 1.88 -0.76 9.15
CA LEU A 244 2.37 0.50 9.68
C LEU A 244 2.58 0.41 11.19
N LYS A 245 3.57 1.14 11.72
CA LYS A 245 3.83 1.16 13.17
C LYS A 245 2.84 2.07 13.88
N ASN A 246 2.18 1.54 14.90
CA ASN A 246 1.34 2.33 15.78
C ASN A 246 2.13 3.41 16.52
N GLY A 247 1.53 4.59 16.67
CA GLY A 247 2.14 5.71 17.40
C GLY A 247 3.09 6.57 16.57
N ILE A 248 3.25 6.30 15.26
CA ILE A 248 4.03 7.11 14.33
C ILE A 248 3.10 7.82 13.36
N ASN A 249 3.38 9.09 13.05
CA ASN A 249 2.62 9.84 12.06
C ASN A 249 3.08 9.45 10.66
N TYR A 250 2.15 9.08 9.78
CA TYR A 250 2.44 8.82 8.38
C TYR A 250 1.69 9.82 7.52
N CYS A 251 2.37 10.43 6.56
CA CYS A 251 1.77 11.29 5.56
C CYS A 251 1.84 10.62 4.19
N PHE A 252 0.83 10.88 3.36
CA PHE A 252 0.64 10.15 2.11
C PHE A 252 0.49 11.11 0.94
N ALA A 253 1.01 10.71 -0.22
CA ALA A 253 0.80 11.37 -1.50
C ALA A 253 0.35 10.34 -2.53
N LEU A 254 -0.69 10.66 -3.29
CA LEU A 254 -1.26 9.77 -4.30
C LEU A 254 -0.80 10.17 -5.70
N GLY A 255 -0.66 9.20 -6.59
CA GLY A 255 -0.40 9.39 -8.01
C GLY A 255 -1.17 8.35 -8.82
N ASN A 256 -1.57 8.71 -10.02
CA ASN A 256 -2.26 7.80 -10.93
C ASN A 256 -1.27 6.91 -11.66
N MET A 257 -1.55 5.61 -11.74
CA MET A 257 -0.74 4.64 -12.46
C MET A 257 -1.52 4.07 -13.65
N ASP A 258 -0.91 4.15 -14.84
CA ASP A 258 -1.46 3.56 -16.06
C ASP A 258 -1.08 2.08 -16.22
N GLN A 259 -1.69 1.38 -17.18
CA GLN A 259 -1.38 -0.02 -17.50
C GLN A 259 0.07 -0.27 -17.94
N THR A 260 0.79 0.78 -18.37
CA THR A 260 2.20 0.70 -18.76
C THR A 260 3.17 0.97 -17.61
N GLY A 261 2.65 1.27 -16.42
CA GLY A 261 3.40 1.52 -15.20
C GLY A 261 3.86 2.96 -15.00
N ASN A 262 3.43 3.89 -15.85
CA ASN A 262 3.73 5.31 -15.65
C ASN A 262 2.89 5.84 -14.49
N ILE A 263 3.54 6.58 -13.58
CA ILE A 263 2.91 7.28 -12.47
C ILE A 263 2.86 8.77 -12.81
N LEU A 264 1.66 9.33 -12.86
CA LEU A 264 1.35 10.71 -13.26
C LEU A 264 0.29 11.31 -12.32
N ASN A 265 -0.08 12.57 -12.56
CA ASN A 265 -1.24 13.23 -11.94
C ASN A 265 -1.22 13.29 -10.41
N TYR A 266 -0.12 13.78 -9.83
CA TYR A 266 0.03 13.97 -8.37
C TYR A 266 -0.74 15.20 -7.88
N PRO A 267 -1.31 15.20 -6.66
CA PRO A 267 -2.05 16.35 -6.14
C PRO A 267 -1.14 17.57 -5.92
N LYS A 268 -1.72 18.78 -6.00
CA LYS A 268 -1.03 20.05 -5.71
C LYS A 268 -0.50 20.12 -4.29
N ASN A 269 0.57 20.92 -4.12
CA ASN A 269 1.15 21.20 -2.80
C ASN A 269 0.11 21.60 -1.74
N ALA A 270 -0.94 22.35 -2.09
CA ALA A 270 -1.98 22.75 -1.13
C ALA A 270 -2.66 21.54 -0.43
N VAL A 271 -2.96 20.48 -1.18
CA VAL A 271 -3.52 19.23 -0.62
C VAL A 271 -2.45 18.53 0.22
N LEU A 272 -1.22 18.46 -0.28
CA LEU A 272 -0.10 17.80 0.41
C LEU A 272 0.32 18.51 1.70
N THR A 273 0.07 19.82 1.82
CA THR A 273 0.36 20.60 3.03
C THR A 273 -0.72 20.47 4.09
N ASP A 274 -1.93 20.01 3.74
CA ASP A 274 -3.01 19.79 4.72
C ASP A 274 -2.82 18.45 5.45
N GLY A 275 -1.95 18.47 6.47
CA GLY A 275 -1.66 17.31 7.29
C GLY A 275 -2.89 16.72 8.02
N THR A 276 -3.99 17.45 8.13
CA THR A 276 -5.23 16.93 8.73
C THR A 276 -5.98 15.97 7.81
N LYS A 277 -5.78 16.12 6.48
CA LYS A 277 -6.36 15.25 5.46
C LYS A 277 -5.41 14.13 5.06
N VAL A 278 -4.16 14.48 4.74
CA VAL A 278 -3.24 13.55 4.07
C VAL A 278 -2.37 12.74 5.02
N CYS A 279 -2.43 13.02 6.32
CA CYS A 279 -1.68 12.28 7.33
C CYS A 279 -2.61 11.54 8.29
N ALA A 280 -2.14 10.39 8.76
CA ALA A 280 -2.79 9.64 9.81
C ALA A 280 -1.74 8.99 10.70
N LYS A 281 -2.04 8.96 11.99
CA LYS A 281 -1.26 8.26 13.01
C LYS A 281 -1.99 6.98 13.39
N PRO A 282 -1.56 5.79 12.91
CA PRO A 282 -2.11 4.52 13.35
C PRO A 282 -2.07 4.43 14.88
N THR A 283 -3.17 3.96 15.45
CA THR A 283 -3.30 3.76 16.88
C THR A 283 -3.92 2.40 17.09
N PRO A 284 -3.51 1.67 18.15
CA PRO A 284 -4.16 0.43 18.52
C PRO A 284 -5.66 0.67 18.65
N VAL A 285 -6.46 -0.16 17.98
CA VAL A 285 -7.91 -0.10 18.16
C VAL A 285 -8.18 -0.78 19.49
N VAL A 286 -8.29 0.04 20.53
CA VAL A 286 -9.12 -0.31 21.67
C VAL A 286 -10.53 -0.01 21.17
N GLY A 287 -11.29 -1.04 20.81
CA GLY A 287 -12.58 -0.92 20.14
C GLY A 287 -13.50 0.15 20.74
N LEU A 288 -14.27 0.82 19.88
CA LEU A 288 -15.28 1.81 20.31
C LEU A 288 -16.36 1.20 21.23
N LEU A 289 -16.51 -0.13 21.21
CA LEU A 289 -17.26 -0.92 22.19
C LEU A 289 -16.38 -1.54 23.28
N ASP A 290 -15.08 -1.69 23.06
CA ASP A 290 -14.12 -2.11 24.08
C ASP A 290 -14.00 -1.07 25.18
N ASP A 291 -14.10 0.22 24.86
CA ASP A 291 -14.20 1.26 25.90
C ASP A 291 -15.39 1.03 26.85
N LYS A 292 -16.42 0.28 26.41
CA LYS A 292 -17.56 -0.15 27.22
C LYS A 292 -17.48 -1.62 27.66
N SER A 293 -16.48 -2.41 27.30
CA SER A 293 -16.49 -3.85 27.57
C SER A 293 -15.50 -4.24 28.67
N CYS A 294 -16.03 -4.60 29.84
CA CYS A 294 -15.29 -5.33 30.88
C CYS A 294 -15.90 -6.75 30.99
N PHE A 295 -15.62 -7.61 30.00
CA PHE A 295 -16.17 -8.97 29.87
C PHE A 295 -16.26 -9.78 31.18
N ILE A 296 -15.16 -9.90 31.93
CA ILE A 296 -15.13 -10.70 33.17
C ILE A 296 -16.02 -10.07 34.26
N ALA A 297 -15.95 -8.74 34.42
CA ALA A 297 -16.77 -8.03 35.40
C ALA A 297 -18.26 -8.06 35.00
N THR A 298 -18.58 -7.95 33.71
CA THR A 298 -19.96 -8.09 33.21
C THR A 298 -20.51 -9.50 33.42
N ALA A 299 -19.73 -10.55 33.13
CA ALA A 299 -20.14 -11.93 33.40
C ALA A 299 -20.38 -12.18 34.90
N THR A 300 -19.62 -11.51 35.75
CA THR A 300 -19.70 -11.66 37.21
C THR A 300 -20.86 -10.87 37.83
N PHE A 301 -20.97 -9.57 37.53
CA PHE A 301 -21.99 -8.67 38.09
C PHE A 301 -23.31 -8.69 37.31
N GLY A 302 -23.36 -9.39 36.17
CA GLY A 302 -24.59 -9.64 35.40
C GLY A 302 -25.09 -8.47 34.56
N SER A 303 -24.45 -7.30 34.62
CA SER A 303 -24.83 -6.14 33.80
C SER A 303 -23.60 -5.33 33.37
N GLN A 304 -23.63 -4.85 32.14
CA GLN A 304 -22.64 -3.88 31.64
C GLN A 304 -22.81 -2.48 32.28
N MET A 305 -23.95 -2.21 32.90
CA MET A 305 -24.26 -0.93 33.54
C MET A 305 -24.17 -1.00 35.07
N ALA A 306 -23.71 -2.14 35.61
CA ALA A 306 -23.49 -2.28 37.05
C ALA A 306 -22.47 -1.23 37.54
N PRO A 307 -22.72 -0.54 38.68
CA PRO A 307 -21.81 0.48 39.23
C PRO A 307 -20.37 -0.02 39.42
N GLU A 308 -20.21 -1.29 39.75
CA GLU A 308 -18.93 -1.97 39.92
C GLU A 308 -18.17 -2.03 38.60
N VAL A 309 -18.86 -2.40 37.52
CA VAL A 309 -18.29 -2.48 36.17
C VAL A 309 -17.88 -1.10 35.67
N VAL A 310 -18.68 -0.07 35.96
CA VAL A 310 -18.34 1.34 35.65
C VAL A 310 -17.08 1.77 36.41
N THR A 311 -16.95 1.38 37.68
CA THR A 311 -15.78 1.69 38.51
C THR A 311 -14.51 1.06 37.94
N PHE A 312 -14.55 -0.21 37.52
CA PHE A 312 -13.42 -0.85 36.84
C PHE A 312 -13.05 -0.18 35.51
N ARG A 313 -14.03 0.31 34.74
CA ARG A 313 -13.77 1.06 33.49
C ARG A 313 -13.06 2.39 33.76
N GLN A 314 -13.48 3.12 34.79
CA GLN A 314 -12.83 4.39 35.17
C GLN A 314 -11.37 4.17 35.53
N PHE A 315 -11.08 3.13 36.32
CA PHE A 315 -9.70 2.76 36.66
C PHE A 315 -8.84 2.38 35.46
N ARG A 316 -9.40 1.58 34.54
CA ARG A 316 -8.72 1.26 33.28
C ARG A 316 -8.34 2.53 32.52
N ASN A 317 -9.28 3.44 32.38
CA ASN A 317 -9.08 4.66 31.59
C ASN A 317 -8.06 5.61 32.26
N GLN A 318 -8.15 5.78 33.58
CA GLN A 318 -7.32 6.74 34.31
C GLN A 318 -5.90 6.24 34.58
N PHE A 319 -5.71 4.93 34.80
CA PHE A 319 -4.43 4.39 35.27
C PHE A 319 -3.79 3.36 34.35
N LEU A 320 -4.55 2.59 33.57
CA LEU A 320 -4.00 1.51 32.72
C LEU A 320 -3.73 1.98 31.28
N LEU A 321 -4.54 2.87 30.70
CA LEU A 321 -4.31 3.34 29.32
C LEU A 321 -3.22 4.40 29.22
N THR A 322 -2.86 5.05 30.32
CA THR A 322 -1.92 6.19 30.37
C THR A 322 -0.45 5.76 30.24
N ASN A 323 -0.12 4.49 30.49
CA ASN A 323 1.26 4.00 30.58
C ASN A 323 1.47 2.69 29.79
N SER A 324 2.70 2.45 29.34
CA SER A 324 3.03 1.33 28.43
C SER A 324 2.72 -0.06 29.01
N PRO A 325 3.05 -0.37 30.28
CA PRO A 325 2.70 -1.66 30.87
C PRO A 325 1.19 -1.86 30.99
N GLY A 326 0.45 -0.80 31.35
CA GLY A 326 -1.00 -0.87 31.46
C GLY A 326 -1.67 -1.15 30.11
N ARG A 327 -1.20 -0.53 29.03
CA ARG A 327 -1.69 -0.83 27.66
C ARG A 327 -1.43 -2.29 27.25
N ALA A 328 -0.28 -2.86 27.62
CA ALA A 328 0.03 -4.26 27.36
C ALA A 328 -0.92 -5.21 28.12
N PHE A 329 -1.19 -4.91 29.40
CA PHE A 329 -2.18 -5.64 30.20
C PHE A 329 -3.58 -5.58 29.57
N VAL A 330 -4.02 -4.38 29.16
CA VAL A 330 -5.32 -4.21 28.50
C VAL A 330 -5.39 -5.01 27.20
N LYS A 331 -4.33 -5.01 26.37
CA LYS A 331 -4.28 -5.83 25.15
C LYS A 331 -4.41 -7.33 25.44
N ALA A 332 -3.73 -7.82 26.48
CA ALA A 332 -3.90 -9.22 26.92
C ALA A 332 -5.33 -9.49 27.41
N TYR A 333 -5.92 -8.56 28.16
CA TYR A 333 -7.30 -8.67 28.64
C TYR A 333 -8.32 -8.75 27.49
N TYR A 334 -8.18 -7.95 26.43
CA TYR A 334 -9.09 -8.06 25.27
C TYR A 334 -8.88 -9.34 24.45
N LYS A 335 -7.67 -9.91 24.49
CA LYS A 335 -7.36 -11.18 23.80
C LYS A 335 -7.95 -12.39 24.54
N PHE A 336 -7.85 -12.45 25.86
CA PHE A 336 -8.22 -13.63 26.66
C PHE A 336 -9.52 -13.46 27.46
N GLY A 337 -9.92 -12.22 27.74
CA GLY A 337 -11.09 -11.87 28.54
C GLY A 337 -12.42 -12.40 28.01
N PRO A 338 -12.69 -12.38 26.69
CA PRO A 338 -13.92 -12.97 26.13
C PRO A 338 -14.05 -14.47 26.41
N ILE A 339 -12.95 -15.22 26.29
CA ILE A 339 -12.92 -16.68 26.52
C ILE A 339 -13.23 -16.98 27.99
N ALA A 340 -12.55 -16.28 28.90
CA ALA A 340 -12.77 -16.43 30.34
C ALA A 340 -14.19 -16.02 30.76
N ALA A 341 -14.73 -14.95 30.18
CA ALA A 341 -16.08 -14.48 30.48
C ALA A 341 -17.15 -15.50 30.08
N ASN A 342 -16.97 -16.21 28.96
CA ASN A 342 -17.91 -17.25 28.52
C ASN A 342 -17.98 -18.40 29.53
N TRP A 343 -16.83 -18.86 30.03
CA TRP A 343 -16.78 -19.91 31.06
C TRP A 343 -17.42 -19.46 32.39
N ILE A 344 -17.23 -18.20 32.77
CA ILE A 344 -17.82 -17.63 34.00
C ILE A 344 -19.34 -17.50 33.88
N SER A 345 -19.87 -17.11 32.71
CA SER A 345 -21.32 -17.00 32.51
C SER A 345 -22.04 -18.34 32.51
N GLU A 346 -21.37 -19.43 32.13
CA GLU A 346 -21.94 -20.77 32.05
C GLU A 346 -21.90 -21.53 33.39
N SER A 347 -21.07 -21.12 34.36
CA SER A 347 -20.88 -21.83 35.63
C SER A 347 -21.12 -20.95 36.86
N SER A 348 -22.10 -21.34 37.69
CA SER A 348 -22.41 -20.68 38.96
C SER A 348 -21.23 -20.70 39.94
N VAL A 349 -20.44 -21.78 39.96
CA VAL A 349 -19.25 -21.91 40.81
C VAL A 349 -18.17 -20.93 40.40
N LEU A 350 -17.88 -20.82 39.10
CA LEU A 350 -16.89 -19.87 38.58
C LEU A 350 -17.32 -18.43 38.82
N LYS A 351 -18.63 -18.14 38.75
CA LYS A 351 -19.19 -16.83 39.10
C LYS A 351 -19.01 -16.47 40.58
N SER A 352 -19.18 -17.43 41.50
CA SER A 352 -18.92 -17.20 42.93
C SER A 352 -17.45 -16.97 43.23
N ILE A 353 -16.56 -17.72 42.56
CA ILE A 353 -15.11 -17.51 42.68
C ILE A 353 -14.72 -16.13 42.11
N SER A 354 -15.25 -15.77 40.94
CA SER A 354 -14.96 -14.48 40.33
C SER A 354 -15.48 -13.31 41.17
N LEU A 355 -16.64 -13.45 41.83
CA LEU A 355 -17.12 -12.49 42.84
C LEU A 355 -16.14 -12.35 44.00
N GLY A 356 -15.67 -13.47 44.57
CA GLY A 356 -14.71 -13.46 45.68
C GLY A 356 -13.39 -12.77 45.35
N ILE A 357 -12.95 -12.87 44.09
CA ILE A 357 -11.73 -12.19 43.59
C ILE A 357 -12.01 -10.72 43.27
N LEU A 358 -13.15 -10.42 42.62
CA LEU A 358 -13.46 -9.07 42.16
C LEU A 358 -13.86 -8.11 43.28
N TRP A 359 -14.39 -8.59 44.41
CA TRP A 359 -14.73 -7.74 45.56
C TRP A 359 -13.53 -7.02 46.20
N PRO A 360 -12.45 -7.71 46.61
CA PRO A 360 -11.26 -7.03 47.13
C PRO A 360 -10.57 -6.18 46.06
N LEU A 361 -10.58 -6.61 44.79
CA LEU A 361 -10.10 -5.79 43.68
C LEU A 361 -10.92 -4.51 43.50
N LEU A 362 -12.25 -4.58 43.62
CA LEU A 362 -13.13 -3.42 43.53
C LEU A 362 -12.84 -2.42 44.66
N LEU A 363 -12.59 -2.91 45.88
CA LEU A 363 -12.20 -2.08 47.00
C LEU A 363 -10.87 -1.34 46.71
N PHE A 364 -9.87 -2.07 46.21
CA PHE A 364 -8.59 -1.48 45.80
C PHE A 364 -8.76 -0.44 44.68
N VAL A 365 -9.61 -0.73 43.70
CA VAL A 365 -9.87 0.18 42.59
C VAL A 365 -10.56 1.46 43.07
N LYS A 366 -11.57 1.36 43.94
CA LYS A 366 -12.23 2.52 44.55
C LYS A 366 -11.24 3.38 45.33
N LEU A 367 -10.37 2.73 46.11
CA LEU A 367 -9.32 3.42 46.84
C LEU A 367 -8.36 4.14 45.88
N SER A 368 -7.91 3.46 44.84
CA SER A 368 -7.00 4.03 43.82
C SER A 368 -7.60 5.24 43.09
N LEU A 369 -8.90 5.23 42.80
CA LEU A 369 -9.59 6.35 42.18
C LEU A 369 -9.73 7.56 43.13
N SER A 370 -9.83 7.34 44.44
CA SER A 370 -10.00 8.42 45.42
C SER A 370 -8.69 9.08 45.85
N ILE A 371 -7.63 8.30 46.10
CA ILE A 371 -6.38 8.81 46.69
C ILE A 371 -5.17 8.73 45.74
N GLY A 372 -5.34 8.16 44.54
CA GLY A 372 -4.28 7.92 43.57
C GLY A 372 -3.69 6.51 43.66
N LEU A 373 -3.25 5.98 42.51
CA LEU A 373 -2.74 4.61 42.39
C LEU A 373 -1.53 4.34 43.30
N PHE A 374 -0.61 5.29 43.42
CA PHE A 374 0.61 5.12 44.22
C PHE A 374 0.29 5.05 45.72
N GLN A 375 -0.61 5.93 46.18
CA GLN A 375 -1.07 5.99 47.57
C GLN A 375 -1.93 4.78 47.94
N ALA A 376 -2.74 4.28 47.00
CA ALA A 376 -3.49 3.04 47.18
C ALA A 376 -2.58 1.81 47.30
N LEU A 377 -1.49 1.75 46.51
CA LEU A 377 -0.49 0.69 46.68
C LEU A 377 0.17 0.76 48.06
N LEU A 378 0.62 1.94 48.50
CA LEU A 378 1.24 2.12 49.82
C LEU A 378 0.33 1.71 50.98
N SER A 379 -0.96 2.06 50.92
CA SER A 379 -1.93 1.70 51.97
C SER A 379 -2.19 0.20 52.04
N VAL A 380 -2.21 -0.51 50.90
CA VAL A 380 -2.30 -1.98 50.87
C VAL A 380 -1.04 -2.63 51.46
N PHE A 381 0.15 -2.13 51.11
CA PHE A 381 1.42 -2.60 51.69
C PHE A 381 1.50 -2.35 53.21
N ALA A 382 1.07 -1.18 53.68
CA ALA A 382 0.99 -0.86 55.10
C ALA A 382 -0.01 -1.79 55.83
N GLY A 383 -1.16 -2.07 55.22
CA GLY A 383 -2.13 -3.01 55.76
C GLY A 383 -1.59 -4.44 55.87
N MET A 384 -0.94 -4.95 54.82
CA MET A 384 -0.36 -6.31 54.83
C MET A 384 0.76 -6.47 55.86
N THR A 385 1.62 -5.46 56.00
CA THR A 385 2.70 -5.47 57.01
C THR A 385 2.12 -5.41 58.42
N PHE A 386 1.08 -4.60 58.65
CA PHE A 386 0.40 -4.54 59.94
C PHE A 386 -0.26 -5.88 60.32
N VAL A 387 -0.98 -6.51 59.39
CA VAL A 387 -1.60 -7.84 59.62
C VAL A 387 -0.54 -8.90 59.91
N SER A 388 0.57 -8.89 59.17
CA SER A 388 1.68 -9.82 59.38
C SER A 388 2.31 -9.65 60.77
N LEU A 389 2.52 -8.41 61.21
CA LEU A 389 3.03 -8.11 62.55
C LEU A 389 2.04 -8.55 63.65
N VAL A 390 0.75 -8.33 63.46
CA VAL A 390 -0.29 -8.78 64.41
C VAL A 390 -0.36 -10.31 64.46
N ALA A 391 -0.30 -11.00 63.31
CA ALA A 391 -0.30 -12.46 63.26
C ALA A 391 0.94 -13.06 63.93
N LEU A 392 2.12 -12.47 63.73
CA LEU A 392 3.35 -12.85 64.42
C LEU A 392 3.22 -12.62 65.94
N ARG A 393 2.59 -11.52 66.36
CA ARG A 393 2.36 -11.22 67.78
C ARG A 393 1.40 -12.21 68.44
N ILE A 394 0.32 -12.59 67.75
CA ILE A 394 -0.63 -13.62 68.21
C ILE A 394 0.06 -14.98 68.28
N LYS A 395 0.85 -15.35 67.28
CA LYS A 395 1.61 -16.61 67.27
C LYS A 395 2.65 -16.67 68.39
N ARG A 396 3.30 -15.55 68.72
CA ARG A 396 4.23 -15.45 69.84
C ARG A 396 3.51 -15.61 71.18
N ARG A 397 2.38 -14.92 71.38
CA ARG A 397 1.55 -15.06 72.59
C ARG A 397 1.04 -16.48 72.81
N ASN A 398 0.64 -17.17 71.74
CA ASN A 398 0.17 -18.56 71.83
C ASN A 398 1.30 -19.55 72.14
N ARG A 399 2.57 -19.23 71.79
CA ARG A 399 3.73 -20.03 72.19
C ARG A 399 4.09 -19.83 73.67
N GLU A 400 3.95 -18.61 74.18
CA GLU A 400 4.17 -18.29 75.60
C GLU A 400 3.10 -18.89 76.53
N LEU A 401 1.90 -19.18 76.03
CA LEU A 401 0.83 -19.88 76.78
C LEU A 401 0.93 -21.42 76.71
N ALA A 402 1.78 -21.97 75.84
CA ALA A 402 1.95 -23.40 75.63
C ALA A 402 3.26 -23.95 76.22
N ALA A 403 4.14 -23.07 76.72
CA ALA A 403 5.34 -23.38 77.48
C ALA A 403 5.08 -23.05 78.96
#